data_AF-N6YLZ0-F1
#
_entry.id   AF-N6YLZ0-F1
#
_cell.length_a   1.000
_cell.length_b   1.000
_cell.length_c   1.000
_cell.angle_alpha   90.00
_cell.angle_beta   90.00
_cell.angle_gamma   90.00
#
_symmetry.space_group_name_H-M   'P 1'
#
loop_
_entity.id
_entity.type
_entity.pdbx_description
1 polymer ?
#
loop_
_entity_poly.entity_id
_entity_poly.type
_entity_poly.pdbx_seq_one_letter_code
_entity_poly.pdbx_strand_id
1 'polypeptide(L)'
;MVRYGRYTLVELAPTAAQQDLLLQVVDVAVPDTLHASVGDALRHVLQRSGYRLCDGHDADALLTLPLPAAHYRLGPVVLHDALLTLAGPAWNLQVDHGTRRVCFTRAPSAQMAVLEGPLADLAEQVELLQRQPAAVAQACYDTEHRAVTQRLADIDLALGERLVASDLRPLRDRLAQLESRQAQRPISQATPRPPATATPRPKPAGPSFQVLGVELRADERFLSIRPHGANVLSQVRLLRVGEEEDGWRLESIENGSATFRQADESLRIGVPARQGGSR
;
A
#
# COMPACT_ATOMS: atom_id res chain seq x y z
N MET A 1 -6.63 -46.85 -4.30
CA MET A 1 -7.16 -47.71 -3.23
C MET A 1 -7.87 -48.91 -3.84
N VAL A 2 -7.62 -50.11 -3.33
CA VAL A 2 -8.35 -51.32 -3.75
C VAL A 2 -9.09 -51.88 -2.54
N ARG A 3 -10.35 -52.27 -2.76
CA ARG A 3 -11.19 -52.83 -1.70
C ARG A 3 -10.87 -54.32 -1.55
N TYR A 4 -10.28 -54.70 -0.44
CA TYR A 4 -10.10 -56.11 -0.07
C TYR A 4 -11.26 -56.51 0.85
N GLY A 5 -12.10 -57.45 0.42
CA GLY A 5 -13.31 -57.84 1.16
C GLY A 5 -14.42 -56.77 1.24
N ARG A 6 -15.28 -56.85 2.27
CA ARG A 6 -16.39 -55.90 2.49
C ARG A 6 -16.04 -54.72 3.40
N TYR A 7 -14.89 -54.73 4.09
CA TYR A 7 -14.59 -53.73 5.13
C TYR A 7 -13.14 -53.23 5.17
N THR A 8 -12.24 -53.66 4.28
CA THR A 8 -10.84 -53.22 4.32
C THR A 8 -10.49 -52.41 3.07
N LEU A 9 -10.34 -51.10 3.26
CA LEU A 9 -9.70 -50.23 2.28
C LEU A 9 -8.18 -50.40 2.45
N VAL A 10 -7.54 -50.99 1.45
CA VAL A 10 -6.08 -51.06 1.40
C VAL A 10 -5.60 -49.98 0.43
N GLU A 11 -4.74 -49.10 0.95
CA GLU A 11 -4.04 -48.14 0.12
C GLU A 11 -2.95 -48.89 -0.66
N LEU A 12 -2.98 -48.76 -1.99
CA LEU A 12 -1.99 -49.40 -2.86
C LEU A 12 -0.80 -48.46 -3.10
N ALA A 13 -0.29 -47.89 -2.02
CA ALA A 13 0.91 -47.06 -2.02
C ALA A 13 1.93 -47.68 -1.06
N PRO A 14 3.23 -47.62 -1.38
CA PRO A 14 4.26 -47.99 -0.42
C PRO A 14 4.14 -47.12 0.83
N THR A 15 4.24 -47.72 2.01
CA THR A 15 4.24 -46.97 3.28
C THR A 15 5.47 -46.08 3.39
N ALA A 16 5.44 -45.06 4.26
CA ALA A 16 6.60 -44.19 4.49
C ALA A 16 7.88 -45.00 4.84
N ALA A 17 7.75 -46.04 5.67
CA ALA A 17 8.85 -46.94 6.03
C ALA A 17 9.34 -47.83 4.86
N GLN A 18 8.51 -48.07 3.84
CA GLN A 18 8.91 -48.77 2.62
C GLN A 18 9.61 -47.84 1.62
N GLN A 19 9.27 -46.55 1.63
CA GLN A 19 9.90 -45.53 0.79
C GLN A 19 11.24 -45.07 1.39
N ASP A 20 11.26 -44.84 2.71
CA ASP A 20 12.45 -44.55 3.49
C ASP A 20 12.63 -45.61 4.58
N LEU A 21 13.60 -46.50 4.36
CA LEU A 21 13.90 -47.59 5.27
C LEU A 21 14.38 -47.12 6.65
N LEU A 22 14.81 -45.86 6.83
CA LEU A 22 15.14 -45.34 8.16
C LEU A 22 13.90 -44.97 8.99
N LEU A 23 12.72 -44.90 8.37
CA LEU A 23 11.45 -44.63 9.05
C LEU A 23 10.76 -45.90 9.56
N GLN A 24 11.38 -47.07 9.42
CA GLN A 24 10.84 -48.31 9.96
C GLN A 24 10.84 -48.31 11.49
N VAL A 25 9.81 -48.92 12.08
CA VAL A 25 9.73 -49.11 13.53
C VAL A 25 10.55 -50.34 13.92
N VAL A 26 11.44 -50.16 14.88
CA VAL A 26 12.27 -51.21 15.47
C VAL A 26 11.96 -51.36 16.95
N ASP A 27 12.11 -52.58 17.44
CA ASP A 27 12.08 -52.91 18.86
C ASP A 27 13.36 -53.69 19.17
N VAL A 28 14.22 -53.10 19.98
CA VAL A 28 15.60 -53.50 20.18
C VAL A 28 15.74 -54.02 21.60
N ALA A 29 16.19 -55.27 21.72
CA ALA A 29 16.53 -55.87 22.99
C ALA A 29 17.91 -56.53 22.87
N VAL A 30 18.91 -55.85 23.42
CA VAL A 30 20.26 -56.39 23.58
C VAL A 30 20.30 -57.15 24.92
N PRO A 31 20.78 -58.40 24.98
CA PRO A 31 20.92 -59.10 26.24
C PRO A 31 21.85 -58.34 27.21
N ASP A 32 21.32 -57.94 28.37
CA ASP A 32 22.03 -57.17 29.42
C ASP A 32 23.29 -57.90 29.96
N THR A 33 23.41 -59.20 29.71
CA THR A 33 24.59 -60.02 30.05
C THR A 33 25.80 -59.75 29.18
N LEU A 34 25.60 -59.13 28.02
CA LEU A 34 26.67 -58.73 27.11
C LEU A 34 27.11 -57.33 27.52
N HIS A 35 28.37 -57.14 27.89
CA HIS A 35 28.96 -55.81 28.08
C HIS A 35 29.13 -55.12 26.71
N ALA A 36 28.01 -54.77 26.09
CA ALA A 36 27.95 -54.24 24.74
C ALA A 36 28.49 -52.81 24.71
N SER A 37 29.15 -52.46 23.61
CA SER A 37 29.47 -51.08 23.29
C SER A 37 28.31 -50.39 22.57
N VAL A 38 28.34 -49.05 22.49
CA VAL A 38 27.43 -48.28 21.62
C VAL A 38 27.55 -48.74 20.16
N GLY A 39 28.76 -49.07 19.70
CA GLY A 39 28.98 -49.62 18.36
C GLY A 39 28.35 -50.98 18.14
N ASP A 40 28.35 -51.87 19.15
CA ASP A 40 27.63 -53.15 19.09
C ASP A 40 26.13 -52.94 18.99
N ALA A 41 25.57 -52.03 19.80
CA ALA A 41 24.17 -51.69 19.76
C ALA A 41 23.76 -51.11 18.39
N LEU A 42 24.51 -50.14 17.85
CA LEU A 42 24.24 -49.58 16.53
C LEU A 42 24.27 -50.66 15.43
N ARG A 43 25.27 -51.55 15.45
CA ARG A 43 25.33 -52.69 14.52
C ARG A 43 24.14 -53.64 14.68
N HIS A 44 23.68 -53.87 15.92
CA HIS A 44 22.51 -54.70 16.20
C HIS A 44 21.21 -54.06 15.70
N VAL A 45 21.00 -52.78 15.98
CA VAL A 45 19.82 -52.01 15.53
C VAL A 45 19.71 -51.97 14.00
N LEU A 46 20.84 -51.90 13.30
CA LEU A 46 20.87 -51.89 11.84
C LEU A 46 20.61 -53.26 11.20
N GLN A 47 20.56 -54.36 11.96
CA GLN A 47 20.34 -55.69 11.40
C GLN A 47 19.01 -55.75 10.63
N ARG A 48 19.06 -56.27 9.42
CA ARG A 48 17.89 -56.42 8.51
C ARG A 48 17.22 -55.10 8.08
N SER A 49 17.75 -53.94 8.47
CA SER A 49 17.26 -52.63 8.02
C SER A 49 17.57 -52.32 6.56
N GLY A 50 18.62 -52.95 6.03
CA GLY A 50 19.21 -52.65 4.72
C GLY A 50 20.35 -51.63 4.77
N TYR A 51 20.58 -50.96 5.90
CA TYR A 51 21.72 -50.08 6.14
C TYR A 51 22.84 -50.77 6.92
N ARG A 52 24.06 -50.24 6.80
CA ARG A 52 25.22 -50.65 7.60
C ARG A 52 25.96 -49.42 8.14
N LEU A 53 26.65 -49.60 9.26
CA LEU A 53 27.53 -48.57 9.78
C LEU A 53 28.71 -48.34 8.82
N CYS A 54 29.19 -47.11 8.70
CA CYS A 54 30.38 -46.83 7.90
C CYS A 54 31.68 -47.25 8.59
N ASP A 55 32.73 -47.52 7.79
CA ASP A 55 34.06 -47.92 8.27
C ASP A 55 34.94 -46.70 8.60
N GLY A 56 34.31 -45.55 8.85
CA GLY A 56 35.00 -44.28 9.13
C GLY A 56 35.41 -44.18 10.60
N HIS A 57 36.55 -43.51 10.84
CA HIS A 57 37.15 -43.40 12.17
C HIS A 57 36.57 -42.24 13.01
N ASP A 58 35.79 -41.34 12.40
CA ASP A 58 35.29 -40.12 13.04
C ASP A 58 34.49 -40.41 14.32
N ALA A 59 33.83 -41.58 14.36
CA ALA A 59 32.99 -42.02 15.47
C ALA A 59 33.65 -43.05 16.40
N ASP A 60 34.92 -43.43 16.20
CA ASP A 60 35.55 -44.52 16.96
C ASP A 60 35.47 -44.32 18.48
N ALA A 61 35.66 -43.09 18.93
CA ALA A 61 35.55 -42.72 20.34
C ALA A 61 34.14 -42.95 20.91
N LEU A 62 33.08 -42.76 20.11
CA LEU A 62 31.70 -43.07 20.50
C LEU A 62 31.44 -44.58 20.45
N LEU A 63 31.86 -45.24 19.37
CA LEU A 63 31.55 -46.64 19.11
C LEU A 63 32.15 -47.59 20.16
N THR A 64 33.22 -47.16 20.83
CA THR A 64 33.90 -47.91 21.90
C THR A 64 33.35 -47.64 23.31
N LEU A 65 32.45 -46.67 23.49
CA LEU A 65 31.83 -46.40 24.78
C LEU A 65 30.94 -47.57 25.23
N PRO A 66 30.86 -47.85 26.54
CA PRO A 66 29.94 -48.85 27.06
C PRO A 66 28.50 -48.43 26.79
N LEU A 67 27.64 -49.39 26.43
CA LEU A 67 26.22 -49.15 26.23
C LEU A 67 25.57 -48.79 27.58
N PRO A 68 24.89 -47.63 27.68
CA PRO A 68 24.15 -47.28 28.89
C PRO A 68 23.03 -48.29 29.20
N ALA A 69 22.76 -48.56 30.49
CA ALA A 69 21.75 -49.52 30.91
C ALA A 69 20.35 -49.26 30.30
N ALA A 70 19.97 -47.99 30.16
CA ALA A 70 18.69 -47.60 29.56
C ALA A 70 18.59 -47.92 28.05
N HIS A 71 19.71 -48.15 27.36
CA HIS A 71 19.76 -48.39 25.92
C HIS A 71 19.79 -49.88 25.54
N TYR A 72 19.84 -50.80 26.52
CA TYR A 72 19.72 -52.23 26.22
C TYR A 72 18.32 -52.61 25.72
N ARG A 73 17.31 -51.81 26.05
CA ARG A 73 15.94 -51.95 25.54
C ARG A 73 15.46 -50.63 24.96
N LEU A 74 15.29 -50.58 23.64
CA LEU A 74 14.85 -49.41 22.89
C LEU A 74 13.71 -49.81 21.97
N GLY A 75 12.48 -49.38 22.25
CA GLY A 75 11.35 -49.72 21.39
C GLY A 75 9.98 -49.58 22.03
N PRO A 76 8.91 -49.57 21.21
CA PRO A 76 8.92 -49.44 19.75
C PRO A 76 9.26 -48.01 19.32
N VAL A 77 10.30 -47.84 18.49
CA VAL A 77 10.81 -46.53 18.06
C VAL A 77 11.19 -46.55 16.58
N VAL A 78 11.27 -45.39 15.93
CA VAL A 78 11.75 -45.28 14.56
C VAL A 78 13.26 -45.56 14.50
N LEU A 79 13.73 -46.30 13.49
CA LEU A 79 15.14 -46.66 13.32
C LEU A 79 16.05 -45.43 13.33
N HIS A 80 15.70 -44.37 12.60
CA HIS A 80 16.42 -43.09 12.62
C HIS A 80 16.60 -42.56 14.05
N ASP A 81 15.51 -42.51 14.83
CA ASP A 81 15.52 -41.99 16.20
C ASP A 81 16.31 -42.90 17.14
N ALA A 82 16.25 -44.21 16.96
CA ALA A 82 17.06 -45.16 17.72
C ALA A 82 18.56 -44.92 17.49
N LEU A 83 18.97 -44.67 16.25
CA LEU A 83 20.37 -44.37 15.90
C LEU A 83 20.85 -43.07 16.55
N LEU A 84 20.04 -42.01 16.50
CA LEU A 84 20.36 -40.74 17.15
C LEU A 84 20.35 -40.85 18.69
N THR A 85 19.43 -41.62 19.26
CA THR A 85 19.37 -41.86 20.71
C THR A 85 20.62 -42.59 21.21
N LEU A 86 21.08 -43.61 20.46
CA LEU A 86 22.30 -44.34 20.78
C LEU A 86 23.57 -43.48 20.65
N ALA A 87 23.62 -42.59 19.66
CA ALA A 87 24.77 -41.71 19.44
C ALA A 87 24.82 -40.51 20.39
N GLY A 88 23.66 -39.95 20.72
CA GLY A 88 23.50 -38.76 21.55
C GLY A 88 23.68 -37.43 20.79
N PRO A 89 23.39 -36.29 21.45
CA PRO A 89 23.27 -34.97 20.80
C PRO A 89 24.60 -34.37 20.32
N ALA A 90 25.73 -34.94 20.72
CA ALA A 90 27.05 -34.50 20.27
C ALA A 90 27.40 -34.98 18.85
N TRP A 91 26.50 -35.74 18.22
CA TRP A 91 26.72 -36.41 16.94
C TRP A 91 25.55 -36.15 15.99
N ASN A 92 25.87 -35.93 14.73
CA ASN A 92 24.92 -35.87 13.62
C ASN A 92 24.96 -37.18 12.84
N LEU A 93 23.79 -37.66 12.41
CA LEU A 93 23.67 -38.82 11.53
C LEU A 93 23.80 -38.37 10.07
N GLN A 94 24.74 -38.94 9.34
CA GLN A 94 24.90 -38.79 7.88
C GLN A 94 24.48 -40.09 7.21
N VAL A 95 23.63 -39.99 6.18
CA VAL A 95 23.06 -41.16 5.50
C VAL A 95 23.45 -41.12 4.03
N ASP A 96 24.11 -42.17 3.58
CA ASP A 96 24.31 -42.45 2.15
C ASP A 96 23.32 -43.52 1.72
N HIS A 97 22.27 -43.08 1.02
CA HIS A 97 21.25 -43.99 0.47
C HIS A 97 21.75 -44.84 -0.70
N GLY A 98 22.77 -44.37 -1.44
CA GLY A 98 23.33 -45.05 -2.61
C GLY A 98 24.19 -46.26 -2.21
N THR A 99 25.05 -46.10 -1.20
CA THR A 99 25.83 -47.21 -0.62
C THR A 99 25.15 -47.88 0.57
N ARG A 100 23.99 -47.37 0.98
CA ARG A 100 23.22 -47.79 2.17
C ARG A 100 24.08 -47.81 3.44
N ARG A 101 24.76 -46.70 3.69
CA ARG A 101 25.62 -46.51 4.86
C ARG A 101 25.11 -45.39 5.76
N VAL A 102 25.31 -45.56 7.06
CA VAL A 102 25.10 -44.51 8.05
C VAL A 102 26.42 -44.18 8.75
N CYS A 103 26.70 -42.90 8.91
CA CYS A 103 27.88 -42.36 9.56
C CYS A 103 27.50 -41.39 10.66
N PHE A 104 28.39 -41.22 11.63
CA PHE A 104 28.24 -40.20 12.66
C PHE A 104 29.39 -39.20 12.55
N THR A 105 29.04 -37.92 12.49
CA THR A 105 30.00 -36.80 12.52
C THR A 105 29.73 -35.95 13.74
N ARG A 106 30.74 -35.23 14.24
CA ARG A 106 30.54 -34.33 15.38
C ARG A 106 29.53 -33.26 15.02
N ALA A 107 28.52 -33.09 15.87
CA ALA A 107 27.64 -31.93 15.77
C ALA A 107 28.48 -30.66 15.99
N PRO A 108 28.19 -29.56 15.26
CA PRO A 108 28.83 -28.28 15.51
C PRO A 108 28.63 -27.94 16.99
N SER A 109 29.68 -27.40 17.62
CA SER A 109 29.58 -27.01 19.02
C SER A 109 28.45 -26.00 19.19
N ALA A 110 27.76 -26.00 20.34
CA ALA A 110 26.70 -25.03 20.61
C ALA A 110 27.17 -23.57 20.40
N GLN A 111 28.46 -23.29 20.62
CA GLN A 111 29.08 -22.00 20.37
C GLN A 111 29.12 -21.64 18.87
N MET A 112 29.41 -22.61 18.00
CA MET A 112 29.37 -22.43 16.54
C MET A 112 27.94 -22.24 16.04
N ALA A 113 26.98 -23.04 16.53
CA ALA A 113 25.58 -22.90 16.16
C ALA A 113 25.01 -21.51 16.55
N VAL A 114 25.43 -20.99 17.72
CA VAL A 114 25.06 -19.64 18.17
C VAL A 114 25.73 -18.54 17.33
N LEU A 115 26.89 -18.80 16.71
CA LEU A 115 27.58 -17.83 15.85
C LEU A 115 27.00 -17.79 14.43
N GLU A 116 26.46 -18.90 13.93
CA GLU A 116 25.86 -19.00 12.60
C GLU A 116 24.65 -18.07 12.42
N GLY A 117 23.80 -17.94 13.45
CA GLY A 117 22.65 -17.02 13.41
C GLY A 117 23.05 -15.56 13.19
N PRO A 118 23.87 -14.96 14.08
CA PRO A 118 24.39 -13.62 13.92
C PRO A 118 25.15 -13.40 12.60
N LEU A 119 25.85 -14.42 12.09
CA LEU A 119 26.54 -14.31 10.80
C LEU A 119 25.57 -14.22 9.62
N ALA A 120 24.47 -14.98 9.66
CA ALA A 120 23.40 -14.89 8.67
C ALA A 120 22.71 -13.51 8.72
N ASP A 121 22.40 -13.01 9.92
CA ASP A 121 21.82 -11.68 10.11
C ASP A 121 22.75 -10.57 9.60
N LEU A 122 24.06 -10.68 9.87
CA LEU A 122 25.07 -9.77 9.34
C LEU A 122 25.15 -9.80 7.81
N ALA A 123 25.07 -10.99 7.20
CA ALA A 123 25.07 -11.13 5.75
C ALA A 123 23.85 -10.45 5.12
N GLU A 124 22.66 -10.63 5.70
CA GLU A 124 21.44 -9.95 5.26
C GLU A 124 21.55 -8.43 5.44
N GLN A 125 22.11 -7.97 6.56
CA GLN A 125 22.35 -6.55 6.83
C GLN A 125 23.28 -5.92 5.79
N VAL A 126 24.35 -6.63 5.41
CA VAL A 126 25.28 -6.18 4.36
C VAL A 126 24.59 -6.10 3.01
N GLU A 127 23.75 -7.08 2.65
CA GLU A 127 22.99 -7.05 1.39
C GLU A 127 21.99 -5.89 1.36
N LEU A 128 21.32 -5.62 2.48
CA LEU A 128 20.45 -4.45 2.66
C LEU A 128 21.21 -3.13 2.49
N LEU A 129 22.42 -3.02 3.02
CA LEU A 129 23.27 -1.85 2.85
C LEU A 129 23.74 -1.68 1.40
N GLN A 130 24.08 -2.78 0.72
CA GLN A 130 24.49 -2.77 -0.68
C GLN A 130 23.34 -2.41 -1.64
N ARG A 131 22.10 -2.75 -1.28
CA ARG A 131 20.90 -2.39 -2.05
C ARG A 131 20.46 -0.94 -1.91
N GLN A 132 21.00 -0.19 -0.95
CA GLN A 132 20.66 1.22 -0.80
C GLN A 132 21.31 2.07 -1.90
N PRO A 133 20.59 3.07 -2.45
CA PRO A 133 21.18 3.98 -3.42
C PRO A 133 22.39 4.68 -2.79
N ALA A 134 23.47 4.80 -3.55
CA ALA A 134 24.67 5.50 -3.09
C ALA A 134 24.26 6.90 -2.60
N ALA A 135 24.68 7.24 -1.38
CA ALA A 135 24.41 8.56 -0.82
C ALA A 135 24.99 9.62 -1.77
N VAL A 136 24.11 10.43 -2.37
CA VAL A 136 24.53 11.58 -3.17
C VAL A 136 25.22 12.54 -2.22
N ALA A 137 26.47 12.91 -2.51
CA ALA A 137 27.18 13.89 -1.70
C ALA A 137 26.37 15.19 -1.62
N GLN A 138 26.18 15.73 -0.42
CA GLN A 138 25.38 16.94 -0.19
C GLN A 138 25.79 18.09 -1.14
N ALA A 139 27.09 18.24 -1.40
CA ALA A 139 27.61 19.23 -2.33
C ALA A 139 27.12 19.06 -3.78
N CYS A 140 26.88 17.82 -4.22
CA CYS A 140 26.34 17.53 -5.55
C CYS A 140 24.86 17.93 -5.63
N TYR A 141 24.07 17.54 -4.63
CA TYR A 141 22.67 17.95 -4.49
C TYR A 141 22.53 19.49 -4.45
N ASP A 142 23.33 20.16 -3.62
CA ASP A 142 23.30 21.62 -3.48
C ASP A 142 23.69 22.34 -4.78
N THR A 143 24.55 21.73 -5.59
CA THR A 143 24.95 22.27 -6.89
C THR A 143 23.82 22.15 -7.91
N GLU A 144 23.17 20.99 -7.99
CA GLU A 144 22.01 20.79 -8.85
C GLU A 144 20.84 21.69 -8.45
N HIS A 145 20.55 21.79 -7.15
CA HIS A 145 19.50 22.63 -6.63
C HIS A 145 19.75 24.10 -6.98
N ARG A 146 20.97 24.62 -6.75
CA ARG A 146 21.32 26.00 -7.15
C ARG A 146 21.16 26.23 -8.65
N ALA A 147 21.57 25.27 -9.49
CA ALA A 147 21.41 25.39 -10.93
C ALA A 147 19.93 25.49 -11.35
N VAL A 148 19.04 24.72 -10.70
CA VAL A 148 17.59 24.79 -10.95
C VAL A 148 17.00 26.10 -10.46
N THR A 149 17.33 26.53 -9.23
CA THR A 149 16.84 27.81 -8.69
C THR A 149 17.28 28.99 -9.54
N GLN A 150 18.53 28.97 -10.05
CA GLN A 150 19.04 30.01 -10.95
C GLN A 150 18.23 30.07 -12.25
N ARG A 151 17.97 28.92 -12.87
CA ARG A 151 17.16 28.85 -14.10
C ARG A 151 15.74 29.37 -13.91
N LEU A 152 15.12 29.09 -12.77
CA LEU A 152 13.80 29.62 -12.43
C LEU A 152 13.83 31.16 -12.33
N ALA A 153 14.83 31.70 -11.63
CA ALA A 153 15.01 33.15 -11.51
C ALA A 153 15.24 33.82 -12.88
N ASP A 154 16.03 33.21 -13.76
CA ASP A 154 16.28 33.71 -15.12
C ASP A 154 14.99 33.71 -15.96
N ILE A 155 14.14 32.69 -15.82
CA ILE A 155 12.84 32.62 -16.49
C ILE A 155 11.90 33.71 -15.98
N ASP A 156 11.80 33.90 -14.68
CA ASP A 156 10.93 34.92 -14.07
C ASP A 156 11.32 36.33 -14.53
N LEU A 157 12.62 36.62 -14.59
CA LEU A 157 13.15 37.88 -15.11
C LEU A 157 12.77 38.07 -16.59
N ALA A 158 13.00 37.06 -17.42
CA ALA A 158 12.70 37.12 -18.85
C ALA A 158 11.20 37.29 -19.15
N LEU A 159 10.33 36.68 -18.32
CA LEU A 159 8.88 36.87 -18.42
C LEU A 159 8.47 38.29 -17.99
N GLY A 160 9.07 38.81 -16.91
CA GLY A 160 8.87 40.19 -16.47
C GLY A 160 9.23 41.22 -17.55
N GLU A 161 10.39 41.08 -18.17
CA GLU A 161 10.82 41.97 -19.26
C GLU A 161 9.89 41.91 -20.48
N ARG A 162 9.42 40.72 -20.88
CA ARG A 162 8.47 40.58 -21.99
C ARG A 162 7.11 41.20 -21.68
N LEU A 163 6.63 41.13 -20.45
CA LEU A 163 5.36 41.74 -20.04
C LEU A 163 5.43 43.27 -20.05
N VAL A 164 6.59 43.85 -19.70
CA VAL A 164 6.84 45.29 -19.82
C VAL A 164 7.00 45.71 -21.29
N ALA A 165 7.63 44.86 -22.12
CA ALA A 165 7.81 45.11 -23.55
C ALA A 165 6.52 44.92 -24.39
N SER A 166 5.56 44.12 -23.91
CA SER A 166 4.19 44.05 -24.45
C SER A 166 3.43 45.33 -24.07
N ASP A 167 3.75 46.42 -24.76
CA ASP A 167 3.33 47.78 -24.44
C ASP A 167 1.81 47.87 -24.17
N LEU A 168 1.44 48.23 -22.93
CA LEU A 168 0.09 48.66 -22.55
C LEU A 168 -0.28 50.03 -23.15
N ARG A 169 0.68 50.70 -23.81
CA ARG A 169 0.53 52.01 -24.45
C ARG A 169 -0.53 52.03 -25.56
N PRO A 170 -0.52 51.13 -26.58
CA PRO A 170 -1.57 51.07 -27.59
C PRO A 170 -2.97 50.86 -27.01
N LEU A 171 -3.11 50.12 -25.90
CA LEU A 171 -4.40 49.93 -25.24
C LEU A 171 -4.87 51.21 -24.52
N ARG A 172 -3.95 51.94 -23.86
CA ARG A 172 -4.25 53.25 -23.26
C ARG A 172 -4.61 54.30 -24.30
N ASP A 173 -3.88 54.33 -25.42
CA ASP A 173 -4.16 55.26 -26.51
C ASP A 173 -5.54 54.98 -27.14
N ARG A 174 -5.90 53.70 -27.31
CA ARG A 174 -7.22 53.27 -27.77
C ARG A 174 -8.33 53.71 -26.81
N LEU A 175 -8.09 53.63 -25.49
CA LEU A 175 -9.06 54.02 -24.47
C LEU A 175 -9.33 55.54 -24.52
N ALA A 176 -8.27 56.36 -24.59
CA ALA A 176 -8.40 57.81 -24.75
C ALA A 176 -9.14 58.19 -26.05
N GLN A 177 -8.94 57.40 -27.11
CA GLN A 177 -9.65 57.59 -28.39
C GLN A 177 -11.14 57.22 -28.32
N LEU A 178 -11.52 56.26 -27.47
CA LEU A 178 -12.93 55.91 -27.24
C LEU A 178 -13.64 56.95 -26.39
N GLU A 179 -12.97 57.46 -25.35
CA GLU A 179 -13.51 58.50 -24.47
C GLU A 179 -13.78 59.81 -25.23
N SER A 180 -12.84 60.22 -26.09
CA SER A 180 -13.02 61.41 -26.94
C SER A 180 -14.20 61.29 -27.93
N ARG A 181 -14.45 60.11 -28.50
CA ARG A 181 -15.62 59.85 -29.36
C ARG A 181 -16.94 59.94 -28.61
N GLN A 182 -16.97 59.55 -27.34
CA GLN A 182 -18.17 59.62 -26.53
C GLN A 182 -18.53 61.08 -26.16
N ALA A 183 -17.52 61.91 -25.90
CA ALA A 183 -17.70 63.33 -25.60
C ALA A 183 -18.24 64.16 -26.78
N GLN A 184 -18.14 63.65 -28.01
CA GLN A 184 -18.52 64.36 -29.25
C GLN A 184 -19.83 63.87 -29.88
N ARG A 185 -20.62 63.04 -29.18
CA ARG A 185 -21.90 62.55 -29.69
C ARG A 185 -22.97 63.65 -29.60
N PRO A 186 -23.60 64.09 -30.71
CA PRO A 186 -24.64 65.12 -30.65
C PRO A 186 -25.95 64.54 -30.09
N ILE A 187 -26.60 65.32 -29.22
CA ILE A 187 -27.89 64.98 -28.61
C ILE A 187 -29.01 65.45 -29.54
N SER A 188 -29.79 64.53 -30.11
CA SER A 188 -31.03 64.87 -30.82
C SER A 188 -32.20 64.96 -29.83
N GLN A 189 -32.93 66.08 -29.86
CA GLN A 189 -34.13 66.30 -29.04
C GLN A 189 -35.35 65.59 -29.66
N ALA A 190 -36.05 64.78 -28.86
CA ALA A 190 -37.30 64.13 -29.24
C ALA A 190 -38.52 65.01 -28.90
N THR A 191 -39.44 65.18 -29.86
CA THR A 191 -40.68 65.99 -29.75
C THR A 191 -41.81 65.22 -29.02
N PRO A 192 -42.77 65.87 -28.33
CA PRO A 192 -43.69 65.22 -27.40
C PRO A 192 -44.89 64.55 -28.09
N ARG A 193 -45.33 63.40 -27.57
CA ARG A 193 -46.55 62.65 -27.97
C ARG A 193 -47.57 62.63 -26.81
N PRO A 194 -48.90 62.64 -27.06
CA PRO A 194 -49.93 62.81 -26.02
C PRO A 194 -50.10 61.59 -25.09
N PRO A 195 -50.82 61.75 -23.96
CA PRO A 195 -50.78 60.83 -22.84
C PRO A 195 -51.66 59.60 -23.08
N ALA A 196 -51.08 58.42 -22.89
CA ALA A 196 -51.80 57.16 -22.78
C ALA A 196 -51.76 56.67 -21.33
N THR A 197 -52.96 56.33 -20.88
CA THR A 197 -53.42 55.84 -19.58
C THR A 197 -52.50 54.79 -18.95
N ALA A 198 -52.30 54.91 -17.63
CA ALA A 198 -51.61 53.94 -16.81
C ALA A 198 -52.32 52.59 -16.83
N THR A 199 -51.70 51.60 -17.47
CA THR A 199 -51.94 50.18 -17.24
C THR A 199 -51.01 49.67 -16.14
N PRO A 200 -51.48 48.77 -15.27
CA PRO A 200 -50.74 48.33 -14.10
C PRO A 200 -49.47 47.61 -14.53
N ARG A 201 -48.34 48.01 -13.91
CA ARG A 201 -47.05 47.33 -14.05
C ARG A 201 -47.30 45.82 -13.83
N PRO A 202 -46.93 44.95 -14.77
CA PRO A 202 -47.06 43.52 -14.57
C PRO A 202 -46.22 43.17 -13.34
N LYS A 203 -46.87 42.56 -12.35
CA LYS A 203 -46.23 42.01 -11.16
C LYS A 203 -45.09 41.11 -11.65
N PRO A 204 -43.81 41.37 -11.30
CA PRO A 204 -42.72 40.57 -11.84
C PRO A 204 -42.95 39.10 -11.49
N ALA A 205 -42.82 38.25 -12.49
CA ALA A 205 -42.81 36.81 -12.28
C ALA A 205 -41.65 36.50 -11.33
N GLY A 206 -41.88 35.65 -10.32
CA GLY A 206 -40.82 35.22 -9.41
C GLY A 206 -39.64 34.62 -10.18
N PRO A 207 -38.45 34.58 -9.57
CA PRO A 207 -37.24 34.08 -10.23
C PRO A 207 -37.47 32.68 -10.81
N SER A 208 -37.02 32.43 -12.04
CA SER A 208 -37.17 31.13 -12.68
C SER A 208 -36.20 30.06 -12.14
N PHE A 209 -35.64 30.26 -10.95
CA PHE A 209 -34.62 29.40 -10.35
C PHE A 209 -34.89 29.16 -8.85
N GLN A 210 -34.41 28.02 -8.37
CA GLN A 210 -34.43 27.62 -6.97
C GLN A 210 -33.02 27.76 -6.36
N VAL A 211 -32.96 28.27 -5.14
CA VAL A 211 -31.73 28.32 -4.34
C VAL A 211 -31.50 26.96 -3.67
N LEU A 212 -30.31 26.38 -3.88
CA LEU A 212 -29.93 25.06 -3.34
C LEU A 212 -29.05 25.14 -2.09
N GLY A 213 -28.21 26.17 -1.97
CA GLY A 213 -27.26 26.27 -0.86
C GLY A 213 -26.24 27.39 -1.03
N VAL A 214 -25.40 27.59 -0.01
CA VAL A 214 -24.19 28.42 -0.11
C VAL A 214 -22.96 27.52 -0.22
N GLU A 215 -22.03 27.88 -1.10
CA GLU A 215 -20.69 27.30 -1.21
C GLU A 215 -19.63 28.34 -0.85
N LEU A 216 -18.58 27.89 -0.16
CA LEU A 216 -17.42 28.72 0.16
C LEU A 216 -16.24 28.21 -0.65
N ARG A 217 -15.60 29.09 -1.43
CA ARG A 217 -14.38 28.76 -2.18
C ARG A 217 -13.40 29.92 -2.06
N ALA A 218 -12.20 29.64 -1.53
CA ALA A 218 -11.14 30.64 -1.31
C ALA A 218 -11.66 31.89 -0.54
N ASP A 219 -12.36 31.67 0.57
CA ASP A 219 -13.03 32.69 1.40
C ASP A 219 -14.12 33.55 0.71
N GLU A 220 -14.43 33.31 -0.57
CA GLU A 220 -15.56 33.93 -1.26
C GLU A 220 -16.81 33.04 -1.15
N ARG A 221 -17.96 33.67 -0.86
CA ARG A 221 -19.27 32.99 -0.76
C ARG A 221 -20.00 33.04 -2.09
N PHE A 222 -20.42 31.88 -2.55
CA PHE A 222 -21.21 31.69 -3.76
C PHE A 222 -22.56 31.10 -3.41
N LEU A 223 -23.60 31.53 -4.12
CA LEU A 223 -24.94 30.99 -4.02
C LEU A 223 -25.15 29.95 -5.13
N SER A 224 -25.46 28.72 -4.75
CA SER A 224 -25.78 27.65 -5.70
C SER A 224 -27.25 27.75 -6.10
N ILE A 225 -27.51 28.10 -7.36
CA ILE A 225 -28.85 28.23 -7.93
C ILE A 225 -29.07 27.19 -9.03
N ARG A 226 -30.34 26.82 -9.25
CA ARG A 226 -30.73 25.87 -10.28
C ARG A 226 -32.04 26.33 -10.95
N PRO A 227 -32.14 26.35 -12.29
CA PRO A 227 -33.38 26.68 -12.97
C PRO A 227 -34.56 25.77 -12.57
N HIS A 228 -35.78 26.29 -12.57
CA HIS A 228 -36.98 25.48 -12.40
C HIS A 228 -37.11 24.48 -13.56
N GLY A 229 -37.32 23.21 -13.24
CA GLY A 229 -37.40 22.10 -14.22
C GLY A 229 -36.09 21.35 -14.45
N ALA A 230 -34.96 21.88 -13.99
CA ALA A 230 -33.68 21.20 -14.01
C ALA A 230 -33.54 20.23 -12.82
N ASN A 231 -33.31 18.95 -13.09
CA ASN A 231 -33.11 17.91 -12.07
C ASN A 231 -31.70 17.28 -12.10
N VAL A 232 -30.78 17.83 -12.91
CA VAL A 232 -29.43 17.31 -13.09
C VAL A 232 -28.40 18.27 -12.50
N LEU A 233 -27.36 17.72 -11.83
CA LEU A 233 -26.31 18.52 -11.18
C LEU A 233 -25.48 19.38 -12.14
N SER A 234 -25.42 19.02 -13.42
CA SER A 234 -24.70 19.80 -14.45
C SER A 234 -25.31 21.17 -14.75
N GLN A 235 -26.53 21.43 -14.29
CA GLN A 235 -27.25 22.69 -14.51
C GLN A 235 -27.27 23.58 -13.25
N VAL A 236 -26.51 23.22 -12.21
CA VAL A 236 -26.29 24.06 -11.03
C VAL A 236 -25.27 25.13 -11.37
N ARG A 237 -25.61 26.40 -11.12
CA ARG A 237 -24.73 27.55 -11.31
C ARG A 237 -24.37 28.17 -9.98
N LEU A 238 -23.14 28.67 -9.87
CA LEU A 238 -22.65 29.44 -8.73
C LEU A 238 -22.75 30.92 -9.07
N LEU A 239 -23.47 31.67 -8.24
CA LEU A 239 -23.65 33.11 -8.38
C LEU A 239 -22.92 33.83 -7.25
N ARG A 240 -22.06 34.80 -7.58
CA ARG A 240 -21.41 35.66 -6.58
C ARG A 240 -22.21 36.94 -6.33
N VAL A 241 -21.90 37.62 -5.22
CA VAL A 241 -22.50 38.94 -4.95
C VAL A 241 -22.16 39.93 -6.06
N GLY A 242 -23.18 40.52 -6.67
CA GLY A 242 -23.09 41.43 -7.81
C GLY A 242 -23.41 40.79 -9.17
N GLU A 243 -23.44 39.45 -9.26
CA GLU A 243 -23.85 38.76 -10.50
C GLU A 243 -25.37 38.64 -10.60
N GLU A 244 -25.83 38.48 -11.84
CA GLU A 244 -27.25 38.53 -12.22
C GLU A 244 -27.65 37.27 -12.96
N GLU A 245 -28.79 36.69 -12.58
CA GLU A 245 -29.42 35.56 -13.27
C GLU A 245 -30.90 35.87 -13.50
N ASP A 246 -31.38 35.70 -14.73
CA ASP A 246 -32.78 35.94 -15.13
C ASP A 246 -33.31 37.33 -14.70
N GLY A 247 -32.45 38.35 -14.77
CA GLY A 247 -32.76 39.72 -14.37
C GLY A 247 -32.74 39.98 -12.86
N TRP A 248 -32.38 39.00 -12.03
CA TRP A 248 -32.24 39.12 -10.58
C TRP A 248 -30.76 39.18 -10.19
N ARG A 249 -30.33 40.33 -9.66
CA ARG A 249 -28.96 40.51 -9.18
C ARG A 249 -28.84 40.13 -7.72
N LEU A 250 -27.84 39.33 -7.38
CA LEU A 250 -27.53 38.97 -6.00
C LEU A 250 -26.85 40.13 -5.27
N GLU A 251 -27.45 40.63 -4.20
CA GLU A 251 -26.92 41.77 -3.42
C GLU A 251 -26.18 41.35 -2.15
N SER A 252 -26.67 40.32 -1.46
CA SER A 252 -26.04 39.82 -0.23
C SER A 252 -26.40 38.37 0.07
N ILE A 253 -25.46 37.68 0.75
CA ILE A 253 -25.66 36.33 1.30
C ILE A 253 -25.38 36.39 2.81
N GLU A 254 -26.44 36.56 3.60
CA GLU A 254 -26.35 36.81 5.05
C GLU A 254 -27.45 36.08 5.81
N ASN A 255 -27.15 35.64 7.04
CA ASN A 255 -28.15 35.10 7.98
C ASN A 255 -29.01 33.98 7.39
N GLY A 256 -28.39 33.07 6.61
CA GLY A 256 -29.09 31.95 5.97
C GLY A 256 -30.09 32.37 4.90
N SER A 257 -29.97 33.57 4.34
CA SER A 257 -30.81 34.08 3.26
C SER A 257 -29.97 34.75 2.17
N ALA A 258 -30.45 34.73 0.94
CA ALA A 258 -29.92 35.49 -0.17
C ALA A 258 -30.90 36.61 -0.55
N THR A 259 -30.40 37.82 -0.74
CA THR A 259 -31.22 38.97 -1.16
C THR A 259 -30.93 39.28 -2.61
N PHE A 260 -31.98 39.28 -3.44
CA PHE A 260 -31.90 39.60 -4.86
C PHE A 260 -32.63 40.91 -5.15
N ARG A 261 -32.16 41.66 -6.15
CA ARG A 261 -32.84 42.85 -6.65
C ARG A 261 -33.12 42.74 -8.16
N GLN A 262 -34.35 43.05 -8.55
CA GLN A 262 -34.76 43.23 -9.94
C GLN A 262 -35.45 44.59 -10.05
N ALA A 263 -34.83 45.51 -10.79
CA ALA A 263 -35.21 46.92 -10.84
C ALA A 263 -35.29 47.58 -9.45
N ASP A 264 -36.51 47.79 -8.91
CA ASP A 264 -36.80 48.47 -7.64
C ASP A 264 -37.39 47.51 -6.58
N GLU A 265 -37.46 46.21 -6.88
CA GLU A 265 -37.98 45.20 -5.97
C GLU A 265 -36.84 44.33 -5.41
N SER A 266 -36.86 44.13 -4.10
CA SER A 266 -35.93 43.26 -3.37
C SER A 266 -36.65 41.99 -2.91
N LEU A 267 -36.13 40.83 -3.30
CA LEU A 267 -36.65 39.53 -2.92
C LEU A 267 -35.64 38.81 -2.02
N ARG A 268 -36.07 38.48 -0.80
CA ARG A 268 -35.27 37.66 0.13
C ARG A 268 -35.69 36.20 0.05
N ILE A 269 -34.76 35.34 -0.34
CA ILE A 269 -34.96 33.90 -0.45
C ILE A 269 -34.18 33.20 0.67
N GLY A 270 -34.85 32.33 1.44
CA GLY A 270 -34.18 31.51 2.44
C GLY A 270 -33.27 30.47 1.78
N VAL A 271 -32.02 30.36 2.23
CA VAL A 271 -31.12 29.32 1.75
C VAL A 271 -31.40 28.06 2.56
N PRO A 272 -31.82 26.95 1.94
CA PRO A 272 -32.07 25.71 2.67
C PRO A 272 -30.79 25.23 3.37
N ALA A 273 -30.91 24.81 4.63
CA ALA A 273 -29.80 24.25 5.38
C ALA A 273 -29.29 22.98 4.67
N ARG A 274 -27.96 22.84 4.55
CA ARG A 274 -27.34 21.64 3.96
C ARG A 274 -27.83 20.40 4.73
N GLN A 275 -28.61 19.54 4.08
CA GLN A 275 -28.80 18.18 4.58
C GLN A 275 -27.45 17.47 4.46
N GLY A 276 -26.80 17.24 5.60
CA GLY A 276 -25.51 16.57 5.69
C GLY A 276 -25.59 15.15 5.12
N GLY A 277 -24.94 14.93 3.99
CA GLY A 277 -24.65 13.60 3.46
C GLY A 277 -23.40 13.06 4.12
N SER A 278 -23.58 12.23 5.14
CA SER A 278 -22.58 11.32 5.66
C SER A 278 -22.24 10.26 4.61
N ARG A 279 -20.97 10.20 4.18
CA ARG A 279 -20.15 9.00 3.99
C ARG A 279 -18.81 9.36 3.37
#